data_AF-A0A3D5URF7-F1
#
_entry.id   AF-A0A3D5URF7-F1
#
_cell.length_a   1.000
_cell.length_b   1.000
_cell.length_c   1.000
_cell.angle_alpha   90.00
_cell.angle_beta   90.00
_cell.angle_gamma   90.00
#
_symmetry.space_group_name_H-M   'P 1'
#
loop_
_entity.id
_entity.type
_entity.pdbx_description
1 polymer ?
#
loop_
_entity_poly.entity_id
_entity_poly.type
_entity_poly.pdbx_seq_one_letter_code
_entity_poly.pdbx_strand_id
1 'polypeptide(L)' 'EPSFDLPQRAKLFKTINCEECGEGAPEHKIRLQDEKAVCLDCFTAYERGW' A
#
# COMPACT_ATOMS: atom_id res chain seq x y z
N GLU A 1 -31.02 -8.85 -15.43
CA GLU A 1 -29.61 -9.13 -15.06
C GLU A 1 -28.90 -7.85 -14.62
N PRO A 2 -27.84 -7.94 -13.79
CA PRO A 2 -26.99 -6.80 -13.47
C PRO A 2 -26.23 -6.31 -14.71
N SER A 3 -26.14 -4.99 -14.89
CA SER A 3 -25.57 -4.33 -16.08
C SER A 3 -24.04 -4.13 -16.02
N PHE A 4 -23.32 -4.87 -15.17
CA PHE A 4 -21.89 -4.64 -14.94
C PHE A 4 -21.06 -5.90 -15.21
N ASP A 5 -19.85 -5.66 -15.70
CA ASP A 5 -18.87 -6.72 -15.96
C ASP A 5 -18.32 -7.33 -14.66
N LEU A 6 -17.87 -8.57 -14.77
CA LEU A 6 -17.17 -9.25 -13.68
C LEU A 6 -15.86 -8.53 -13.34
N PRO A 7 -15.45 -8.51 -12.05
CA PRO A 7 -14.19 -7.89 -11.66
C PRO A 7 -12.98 -8.64 -12.25
N GLN A 8 -11.88 -7.91 -12.39
CA GLN A 8 -10.60 -8.48 -12.77
C GLN A 8 -10.10 -9.53 -11.76
N ARG A 9 -9.31 -10.49 -12.23
CA ARG A 9 -8.66 -11.49 -11.38
C ARG A 9 -7.69 -10.86 -10.38
N ALA A 10 -7.46 -11.54 -9.26
CA ALA A 10 -6.46 -11.16 -8.28
C ALA A 10 -5.06 -11.08 -8.93
N LYS A 11 -4.29 -10.04 -8.57
CA LYS A 11 -2.94 -9.81 -9.05
C LYS A 11 -1.92 -10.24 -7.99
N LEU A 12 -0.81 -10.80 -8.44
CA LEU A 12 0.37 -11.03 -7.58
C LEU A 12 1.22 -9.76 -7.58
N PHE A 13 1.47 -9.23 -6.39
CA PHE A 13 2.32 -8.05 -6.19
C PHE A 13 3.68 -8.47 -5.65
N LYS A 14 4.72 -7.68 -5.93
CA LYS A 14 6.02 -7.88 -5.32
C LYS A 14 5.94 -7.59 -3.81
N THR A 15 6.73 -8.30 -3.02
CA THR A 15 6.97 -7.97 -1.62
C THR A 15 8.07 -6.93 -1.54
N ILE A 16 7.83 -5.87 -0.78
CA ILE A 16 8.81 -4.82 -0.45
C ILE A 16 8.93 -4.79 1.08
N ASN A 17 10.15 -4.72 1.58
CA ASN A 17 10.39 -4.65 3.01
C ASN A 17 10.26 -3.20 3.46
N CYS A 18 9.48 -2.98 4.52
CA CYS A 18 9.35 -1.68 5.16
C CYS A 18 10.70 -1.24 5.72
N GLU A 19 11.16 -0.04 5.38
CA GLU A 19 12.44 0.50 5.87
C GLU A 19 12.39 0.93 7.35
N GLU A 20 11.22 0.96 7.98
CA GLU A 20 11.05 1.27 9.41
C GLU A 20 10.96 0.00 10.29
N CYS A 21 10.07 -0.96 9.98
CA CYS A 21 9.88 -2.16 10.79
C CYS A 21 10.55 -3.44 10.24
N GLY A 22 11.00 -3.43 8.98
CA GLY A 22 11.64 -4.59 8.33
C GLY A 22 10.67 -5.66 7.81
N GLU A 23 9.37 -5.54 8.05
CA GLU A 23 8.36 -6.51 7.59
C GLU A 23 8.08 -6.38 6.09
N GLY A 24 7.72 -7.50 5.46
CA GLY A 24 7.35 -7.53 4.04
C GLY A 24 5.89 -7.13 3.81
N ALA A 25 5.66 -6.14 2.94
CA ALA A 25 4.33 -5.72 2.51
C ALA A 25 4.21 -5.79 0.97
N PRO A 26 3.00 -6.01 0.42
CA PRO A 26 2.81 -5.99 -1.03
C PRO A 26 2.98 -4.58 -1.58
N GLU A 27 3.60 -4.45 -2.76
CA GLU A 27 3.99 -3.19 -3.40
C GLU A 27 2.92 -2.09 -3.38
N HIS A 28 1.66 -2.42 -3.69
CA HIS A 28 0.55 -1.44 -3.70
C HIS A 28 0.16 -0.90 -2.31
N LYS A 29 0.66 -1.51 -1.22
CA LYS A 29 0.46 -1.09 0.17
C LYS A 29 1.68 -0.37 0.76
N ILE A 30 2.75 -0.17 0.01
CA ILE A 30 3.85 0.69 0.43
C ILE A 30 3.50 2.16 0.19
N ARG A 31 4.04 3.03 1.04
CA ARG A 31 4.00 4.50 0.90
C ARG A 31 5.43 5.03 0.91
N LEU A 32 5.64 6.18 0.25
CA LEU A 32 6.88 6.93 0.34
C LEU A 32 6.72 8.01 1.41
N GLN A 33 7.58 7.99 2.43
CA GLN A 33 7.64 8.99 3.49
C GLN A 33 9.10 9.24 3.85
N ASP A 34 9.51 10.51 3.83
CA ASP A 34 10.89 10.91 4.14
C ASP A 34 11.95 10.11 3.35
N GLU A 35 11.73 9.96 2.04
CA GLU A 35 12.57 9.19 1.09
C GLU A 35 12.62 7.68 1.35
N LYS A 36 11.81 7.16 2.29
CA LYS A 36 11.72 5.74 2.62
C LYS A 36 10.45 5.07 2.13
N ALA A 37 10.55 3.81 1.75
CA ALA A 37 9.44 2.90 1.51
C ALA A 37 8.94 2.29 2.83
N VAL A 38 7.75 2.71 3.27
CA VAL A 38 7.14 2.28 4.55
C VAL A 38 5.82 1.55 4.34
N CYS A 39 5.51 0.58 5.21
CA CYS A 39 4.21 -0.09 5.22
C CYS A 39 3.10 0.84 5.75
N LEU A 40 1.84 0.44 5.58
CA LEU A 40 0.69 1.23 6.04
C LEU A 40 0.68 1.47 7.56
N ASP A 41 1.22 0.53 8.34
CA ASP A 41 1.22 0.63 9.80
C ASP A 41 2.31 1.60 10.31
N CYS A 42 3.44 1.70 9.60
CA CYS A 42 4.49 2.67 9.89
C CYS A 42 4.24 4.04 9.27
N PHE A 43 3.41 4.13 8.23
CA PHE A 43 3.10 5.38 7.57
C PHE A 43 2.36 6.35 8.51
N THR A 44 2.93 7.53 8.71
CA THR A 44 2.26 8.59 9.47
C THR A 44 1.55 9.55 8.52
N ALA A 45 0.22 9.53 8.53
CA ALA A 45 -0.59 10.41 7.70
C ALA A 45 -0.38 11.88 8.06
N TYR A 46 -0.19 12.72 7.05
CA TYR A 46 -0.09 14.16 7.22
C TYR A 46 -1.47 14.82 7.08
N GLU A 47 -2.17 14.96 8.19
CA GLU A 47 -3.45 15.66 8.24
C GLU A 47 -3.24 17.08 8.76
N ARG A 48 -3.15 18.05 7.83
CA ARG A 48 -3.46 19.44 8.17
C ARG A 48 -4.96 19.62 7.94
N GLY A 49 -5.72 19.59 9.03
CA GLY A 49 -7.17 19.78 9.02
C GLY A 49 -7.58 21.01 8.21
N TRP A 50 -8.83 21.01 7.76
CA TRP A 50 -9.49 22.24 7.32
C TRP A 50 -9.46 23.32 8.41
#